data_AF-R9GTP4-F1
#
_entry.id   AF-R9GTP4-F1
#
_cell.length_a   1.000
_cell.length_b   1.000
_cell.length_c   1.000
_cell.angle_alpha   90.00
_cell.angle_beta   90.00
_cell.angle_gamma   90.00
#
_symmetry.space_group_name_H-M   'P 1'
#
loop_
_entity.id
_entity.type
_entity.pdbx_description
1 polymer ?
#
loop_
_entity_poly.entity_id
_entity_poly.type
_entity_poly.pdbx_seq_one_letter_code
_entity_poly.pdbx_strand_id
1 'polypeptide(L)'
;MKKTIILSVIASSLLLFGCKSKDKGAASSDSTANSTSAEPTTTSGETTSPANEPKTYTLTFSPDSATLGKSKEASIKLLPGTATELANPDGTSQGTEVTFKLTLTSKIPIGGNAIGISPSDFRLMLDNNTSISQTNGGYFSTQPESTSESETITYRIPAGAKPKALNLFYDETRASVQVALK
;
A
#
# COMPACT_ATOMS: atom_id res chain seq x y z
N MET A 1 -4.23 40.06 43.74
CA MET A 1 -3.82 38.70 44.14
C MET A 1 -2.58 38.33 43.33
N LYS A 2 -1.45 38.06 44.00
CA LYS A 2 -0.19 37.65 43.37
C LYS A 2 -0.17 36.13 43.20
N LYS A 3 0.10 35.62 42.00
CA LYS A 3 0.57 34.23 41.79
C LYS A 3 1.59 34.22 40.64
N THR A 4 2.84 34.00 41.03
CA THR A 4 4.02 33.68 40.21
C THR A 4 3.99 32.20 39.82
N ILE A 5 4.27 31.87 38.55
CA ILE A 5 4.68 30.52 38.13
C ILE A 5 5.86 30.64 37.15
N ILE A 6 6.82 29.73 37.36
CA ILE A 6 8.24 29.73 36.97
C ILE A 6 8.47 29.03 35.63
N LEU A 7 9.51 29.47 34.91
CA LEU A 7 10.12 28.91 33.69
C LEU A 7 10.40 27.38 33.74
N SER A 8 10.39 26.75 32.57
CA SER A 8 11.42 25.75 32.23
C SER A 8 11.67 25.71 30.71
N VAL A 9 12.92 25.99 30.34
CA VAL A 9 13.49 25.87 28.99
C VAL A 9 14.13 24.49 28.89
N ILE A 10 13.81 23.72 27.85
CA ILE A 10 14.57 22.51 27.50
C ILE A 10 15.10 22.70 26.08
N ALA A 11 16.39 23.01 26.00
CA ALA A 11 17.21 22.87 24.81
C ALA A 11 17.88 21.50 24.85
N SER A 12 17.85 20.76 23.74
CA SER A 12 18.74 19.62 23.51
C SER A 12 18.93 19.43 22.02
N SER A 13 20.06 19.92 21.54
CA SER A 13 20.65 19.67 20.23
C SER A 13 21.33 18.30 20.25
N LEU A 14 21.10 17.49 19.21
CA LEU A 14 21.90 16.32 18.89
C LEU A 14 22.49 16.48 17.49
N LEU A 15 23.81 16.60 17.45
CA LEU A 15 24.66 16.52 16.27
C LEU A 15 24.88 15.04 15.93
N LEU A 16 24.75 14.67 14.66
CA LEU A 16 25.35 13.45 14.12
C LEU A 16 26.25 13.80 12.93
N PHE A 17 27.54 13.55 13.13
CA PHE A 17 28.58 13.46 12.11
C PHE A 17 28.45 12.15 11.33
N GLY A 18 28.81 12.15 10.04
CA GLY A 18 28.98 10.90 9.28
C GLY A 18 29.29 11.07 7.79
N CYS A 19 30.50 11.52 7.46
CA CYS A 19 31.07 11.41 6.10
C CYS A 19 31.57 9.98 5.83
N LYS A 20 31.21 9.39 4.68
CA LYS A 20 32.11 8.77 3.67
C LYS A 20 31.36 7.86 2.70
N SER A 21 31.39 8.21 1.42
CA SER A 21 31.59 7.27 0.30
C SER A 21 32.39 7.98 -0.77
N LYS A 22 33.62 7.50 -1.00
CA LYS A 22 34.52 7.93 -2.06
C LYS A 22 34.55 6.80 -3.08
N ASP A 23 33.76 6.93 -4.13
CA ASP A 23 33.83 6.02 -5.28
C ASP A 23 35.12 6.29 -6.06
N LYS A 24 35.92 5.23 -6.22
CA LYS A 24 36.93 5.11 -7.27
C LYS A 24 36.64 3.79 -7.98
N GLY A 25 36.35 3.91 -9.27
CA GLY A 25 36.03 2.78 -10.13
C GLY A 25 37.23 1.99 -10.62
N ALA A 26 36.91 1.00 -11.44
CA ALA A 26 37.69 0.39 -12.54
C ALA A 26 36.67 -0.55 -13.24
N ALA A 27 36.28 -0.35 -14.50
CA ALA A 27 37.03 -0.66 -15.71
C ALA A 27 37.52 -2.12 -15.77
N SER A 28 36.83 -2.94 -16.58
CA SER A 28 37.36 -4.15 -17.22
C SER A 28 36.40 -4.48 -18.38
N SER A 29 36.74 -4.10 -19.61
CA SER A 29 37.41 -4.94 -20.61
C SER A 29 36.55 -6.10 -21.11
N ASP A 30 35.84 -5.80 -22.20
CA ASP A 30 35.91 -6.48 -23.50
C ASP A 30 36.45 -7.92 -23.52
N SER A 31 35.59 -8.86 -23.93
CA SER A 31 35.98 -10.05 -24.69
C SER A 31 34.75 -10.71 -25.33
N THR A 32 34.65 -10.46 -26.62
CA THR A 32 34.05 -11.24 -27.70
C THR A 32 33.85 -12.73 -27.43
N ALA A 33 32.62 -13.23 -27.64
CA ALA A 33 32.34 -14.65 -27.80
C ALA A 33 31.25 -14.89 -28.86
N ASN A 34 31.75 -15.20 -30.07
CA ASN A 34 31.25 -16.19 -31.04
C ASN A 34 29.76 -16.58 -31.01
N SER A 35 28.97 -16.03 -31.93
CA SER A 35 27.62 -16.48 -32.25
C SER A 35 27.67 -17.79 -33.04
N THR A 36 27.30 -18.91 -32.42
CA THR A 36 26.88 -20.11 -33.14
C THR A 36 25.42 -20.36 -32.84
N SER A 37 24.61 -20.17 -33.89
CA SER A 37 23.19 -20.44 -33.97
C SER A 37 22.93 -21.94 -33.83
N ALA A 38 22.23 -22.35 -32.78
CA ALA A 38 21.58 -23.64 -32.69
C ALA A 38 20.09 -23.41 -32.43
N GLU A 39 19.30 -23.89 -33.38
CA GLU A 39 17.84 -23.95 -33.41
C GLU A 39 17.33 -24.87 -32.28
N PRO A 40 16.34 -24.45 -31.46
CA PRO A 40 15.82 -25.32 -30.41
C PRO A 40 14.70 -26.22 -30.95
N THR A 41 14.94 -27.52 -30.85
CA THR A 41 13.93 -28.56 -30.92
C THR A 41 12.91 -28.37 -29.80
N THR A 42 11.64 -28.30 -30.17
CA THR A 42 10.47 -28.24 -29.28
C THR A 42 10.48 -29.39 -28.27
N THR A 43 10.74 -29.10 -27.00
CA THR A 43 10.37 -29.95 -25.87
C THR A 43 9.64 -29.10 -24.85
N SER A 44 8.42 -29.52 -24.54
CA SER A 44 7.48 -28.90 -23.61
C SER A 44 8.16 -28.56 -22.29
N GLY A 45 8.34 -27.26 -22.03
CA GLY A 45 8.93 -26.74 -20.81
C GLY A 45 7.97 -26.92 -19.64
N GLU A 46 8.32 -27.82 -18.73
CA GLU A 46 7.95 -27.66 -17.33
C GLU A 46 8.73 -26.45 -16.84
N THR A 47 8.06 -25.30 -16.74
CA THR A 47 8.62 -24.09 -16.15
C THR A 47 8.82 -24.35 -14.66
N THR A 48 9.99 -24.85 -14.30
CA THR A 48 10.56 -24.63 -12.98
C THR A 48 10.79 -23.12 -12.86
N SER A 49 9.79 -22.41 -12.33
CA SER A 49 9.98 -21.04 -11.87
C SER A 49 11.21 -21.02 -10.97
N PRO A 50 12.15 -20.08 -11.17
CA PRO A 50 13.32 -19.98 -10.31
C PRO A 50 12.83 -19.88 -8.86
N ALA A 51 13.43 -20.68 -7.97
CA ALA A 51 12.97 -20.91 -6.59
C ALA A 51 12.91 -19.65 -5.70
N ASN A 52 13.06 -18.44 -6.26
CA ASN A 52 13.15 -17.18 -5.55
C ASN A 52 12.39 -16.02 -6.22
N GLU A 53 11.52 -16.27 -7.21
CA GLU A 53 10.68 -15.19 -7.75
C GLU A 53 9.48 -14.91 -6.82
N PRO A 54 9.20 -13.65 -6.46
CA PRO A 54 8.09 -13.32 -5.57
C PRO A 54 6.74 -13.74 -6.13
N LYS A 55 6.03 -14.59 -5.40
CA LYS A 55 4.68 -15.02 -5.78
C LYS A 55 3.72 -13.83 -5.69
N THR A 56 2.96 -13.61 -6.77
CA THR A 56 2.00 -12.50 -6.86
C THR A 56 0.58 -13.02 -7.06
N TYR A 57 -0.38 -12.39 -6.40
CA TYR A 57 -1.81 -12.68 -6.44
C TYR A 57 -2.60 -11.43 -6.83
N THR A 58 -3.81 -11.64 -7.34
CA THR A 58 -4.77 -10.56 -7.56
C THR A 58 -5.53 -10.27 -6.28
N LEU A 59 -5.57 -9.02 -5.86
CA LEU A 59 -6.39 -8.54 -4.75
C LEU A 59 -7.79 -8.16 -5.26
N THR A 60 -8.83 -8.73 -4.65
CA THR A 60 -10.22 -8.44 -5.01
C THR A 60 -11.05 -8.07 -3.79
N PHE A 61 -12.10 -7.27 -4.02
CA PHE A 61 -13.02 -6.77 -3.00
C PHE A 61 -14.45 -7.21 -3.26
N SER A 62 -15.20 -7.52 -2.20
CA SER A 62 -16.63 -7.87 -2.30
C SER A 62 -17.43 -7.35 -1.11
N PRO A 63 -18.38 -6.41 -1.32
CA PRO A 63 -18.57 -5.62 -2.54
C PRO A 63 -17.34 -4.75 -2.86
N ASP A 64 -17.23 -4.29 -4.11
CA ASP A 64 -16.14 -3.40 -4.55
C ASP A 64 -16.44 -1.92 -4.26
N SER A 65 -17.60 -1.61 -3.68
CA SER A 65 -18.05 -0.24 -3.43
C SER A 65 -18.83 -0.12 -2.13
N ALA A 66 -18.76 1.07 -1.53
CA ALA A 66 -19.45 1.43 -0.31
C ALA A 66 -19.88 2.90 -0.35
N THR A 67 -21.05 3.20 0.20
CA THR A 67 -21.49 4.58 0.44
C THR A 67 -21.37 4.89 1.93
N LEU A 68 -20.71 6.01 2.25
CA LEU A 68 -20.42 6.50 3.59
C LEU A 68 -20.90 7.94 3.75
N GLY A 69 -20.86 8.41 4.99
CA GLY A 69 -21.27 9.74 5.42
C GLY A 69 -22.69 9.72 5.99
N LYS A 70 -22.95 10.58 6.99
CA LYS A 70 -24.27 10.65 7.63
C LYS A 70 -25.38 10.98 6.64
N SER A 71 -25.04 11.72 5.57
CA SER A 71 -25.94 12.09 4.48
C SER A 71 -25.74 11.24 3.22
N LYS A 72 -24.97 10.14 3.29
CA LYS A 72 -24.62 9.26 2.16
C LYS A 72 -23.90 9.99 1.02
N GLU A 73 -23.09 10.98 1.37
CA GLU A 73 -22.45 11.90 0.45
C GLU A 73 -21.17 11.37 -0.20
N ALA A 74 -20.54 10.35 0.38
CA ALA A 74 -19.28 9.78 -0.11
C ALA A 74 -19.51 8.39 -0.70
N SER A 75 -19.24 8.21 -2.00
CA SER A 75 -19.23 6.89 -2.63
C SER A 75 -17.79 6.46 -2.92
N ILE A 76 -17.34 5.43 -2.22
CA ILE A 76 -16.00 4.86 -2.37
C ILE A 76 -16.11 3.61 -3.24
N LYS A 77 -15.28 3.51 -4.28
CA LYS A 77 -15.09 2.29 -5.06
C LYS A 77 -13.63 1.84 -4.96
N LEU A 78 -13.43 0.60 -4.57
CA LEU A 78 -12.14 -0.04 -4.45
C LEU A 78 -11.78 -0.68 -5.78
N LEU A 79 -10.61 -0.35 -6.29
CA LEU A 79 -10.09 -0.94 -7.52
C LEU A 79 -9.33 -2.22 -7.18
N PRO A 80 -9.43 -3.29 -8.00
CA PRO A 80 -8.59 -4.46 -7.84
C PRO A 80 -7.10 -4.07 -7.76
N GLY A 81 -6.35 -4.87 -7.00
CA GLY A 81 -4.95 -4.60 -6.71
C GLY A 81 -4.09 -5.83 -6.88
N THR A 82 -2.87 -5.76 -6.35
CA THR A 82 -1.92 -6.86 -6.33
C THR A 82 -1.52 -7.18 -4.90
N ALA A 83 -1.13 -8.42 -4.67
CA ALA A 83 -0.50 -8.86 -3.43
C ALA A 83 0.75 -9.66 -3.77
N THR A 84 1.91 -9.24 -3.28
CA THR A 84 3.20 -9.88 -3.56
C THR A 84 3.78 -10.43 -2.27
N GLU A 85 4.11 -11.71 -2.26
CA GLU A 85 4.81 -12.34 -1.14
C GLU A 85 6.22 -11.78 -1.02
N LEU A 86 6.58 -11.40 0.21
CA LEU A 86 7.92 -10.98 0.56
C LEU A 86 8.63 -12.21 1.13
N ALA A 87 9.79 -12.55 0.59
CA ALA A 87 10.61 -13.66 1.08
C ALA A 87 12.07 -13.23 1.22
N ASN A 88 12.76 -13.81 2.20
CA ASN A 88 14.20 -13.71 2.32
C ASN A 88 14.90 -14.57 1.26
N PRO A 89 16.21 -14.36 1.02
CA PRO A 89 16.99 -15.21 0.12
C PRO A 89 17.02 -16.70 0.50
N ASP A 90 16.72 -17.03 1.76
CA ASP A 90 16.61 -18.40 2.27
C ASP A 90 15.22 -19.03 2.07
N GLY A 91 14.26 -18.30 1.46
CA GLY A 91 12.89 -18.74 1.23
C GLY A 91 11.93 -18.51 2.39
N THR A 92 12.39 -17.93 3.50
CA THR A 92 11.51 -17.62 4.65
C THR A 92 10.55 -16.49 4.30
N SER A 93 9.24 -16.72 4.48
CA SER A 93 8.21 -15.69 4.26
C SER A 93 8.35 -14.55 5.29
N GLN A 94 8.42 -13.33 4.77
CA GLN A 94 8.43 -12.08 5.53
C GLN A 94 7.06 -11.40 5.55
N GLY A 95 6.06 -12.00 4.90
CA GLY A 95 4.71 -11.46 4.80
C GLY A 95 4.27 -11.22 3.36
N THR A 96 3.27 -10.36 3.20
CA THR A 96 2.70 -10.02 1.90
C THR A 96 2.50 -8.52 1.81
N GLU A 97 3.00 -7.89 0.75
CA GLU A 97 2.71 -6.51 0.44
C GLU A 97 1.49 -6.45 -0.47
N VAL A 98 0.45 -5.75 -0.03
CA VAL A 98 -0.81 -5.58 -0.76
C VAL A 98 -0.89 -4.14 -1.24
N THR A 99 -1.14 -3.94 -2.52
CA THR A 99 -1.28 -2.61 -3.12
C THR A 99 -2.57 -2.49 -3.91
N PHE A 100 -3.27 -1.38 -3.77
CA PHE A 100 -4.49 -1.08 -4.53
C PHE A 100 -4.73 0.43 -4.57
N LYS A 101 -5.75 0.82 -5.33
CA LYS A 101 -6.25 2.19 -5.38
C LYS A 101 -7.75 2.21 -5.14
N LEU A 102 -8.29 3.40 -4.91
CA LEU A 102 -9.73 3.58 -4.82
C LEU A 102 -10.14 4.89 -5.48
N THR A 103 -11.42 5.01 -5.84
CA THR A 103 -12.02 6.26 -6.28
C THR A 103 -13.03 6.77 -5.26
N LEU A 104 -13.02 8.07 -5.02
CA LEU A 104 -14.00 8.78 -4.21
C LEU A 104 -14.88 9.62 -5.13
N THR A 105 -16.19 9.36 -5.11
CA THR A 105 -17.20 10.16 -5.80
C THR A 105 -18.00 10.95 -4.77
N SER A 106 -18.05 12.28 -4.92
CA SER A 106 -18.91 13.15 -4.12
C SER A 106 -20.31 13.19 -4.69
N LYS A 107 -21.30 12.99 -3.82
CA LYS A 107 -22.72 13.19 -4.11
C LYS A 107 -23.24 14.54 -3.58
N ILE A 108 -22.35 15.41 -3.10
CA ILE A 108 -22.70 16.77 -2.70
C ILE A 108 -22.96 17.59 -3.98
N PRO A 109 -24.07 18.36 -4.06
CA PRO A 109 -24.39 19.19 -5.22
C PRO A 109 -23.39 20.34 -5.43
N ILE A 110 -23.30 20.82 -6.67
CA ILE A 110 -22.46 21.97 -7.03
C ILE A 110 -22.78 23.17 -6.12
N GLY A 111 -21.73 23.79 -5.57
CA GLY A 111 -21.83 24.87 -4.58
C GLY A 111 -21.73 24.40 -3.12
N GLY A 112 -21.71 23.09 -2.87
CA GLY A 112 -21.36 22.51 -1.57
C GLY A 112 -19.85 22.41 -1.33
N ASN A 113 -19.47 21.77 -0.23
CA ASN A 113 -18.07 21.57 0.15
C ASN A 113 -17.44 20.36 -0.56
N ALA A 114 -16.13 20.41 -0.76
CA ALA A 114 -15.36 19.21 -1.11
C ALA A 114 -15.38 18.20 0.05
N ILE A 115 -15.30 16.92 -0.28
CA ILE A 115 -15.14 15.84 0.69
C ILE A 115 -13.76 15.21 0.54
N GLY A 116 -13.21 14.71 1.63
CA GLY A 116 -11.91 14.07 1.64
C GLY A 116 -11.89 12.85 2.53
N ILE A 117 -11.02 11.91 2.19
CA ILE A 117 -10.82 10.69 2.95
C ILE A 117 -9.33 10.48 3.17
N SER A 118 -8.99 9.92 4.32
CA SER A 118 -7.63 9.53 4.63
C SER A 118 -7.54 8.01 4.73
N PRO A 119 -6.78 7.32 3.86
CA PRO A 119 -6.51 5.90 4.00
C PRO A 119 -5.94 5.52 5.39
N SER A 120 -5.34 6.47 6.12
CA SER A 120 -4.90 6.32 7.53
C SER A 120 -5.98 5.92 8.51
N ASP A 121 -7.23 6.17 8.17
CA ASP A 121 -8.34 5.86 9.05
C ASP A 121 -8.87 4.46 8.79
N PHE A 122 -8.51 3.86 7.65
CA PHE A 122 -8.94 2.52 7.27
C PHE A 122 -8.20 1.45 8.05
N ARG A 123 -8.85 0.29 8.22
CA ARG A 123 -8.28 -0.84 8.94
C ARG A 123 -8.44 -2.10 8.11
N LEU A 124 -7.32 -2.70 7.72
CA LEU A 124 -7.31 -4.03 7.12
C LEU A 124 -7.36 -5.06 8.25
N MET A 125 -8.49 -5.75 8.35
CA MET A 125 -8.68 -6.87 9.27
C MET A 125 -8.10 -8.14 8.66
N LEU A 126 -7.33 -8.87 9.46
CA LEU A 126 -6.72 -10.13 9.09
C LEU A 126 -7.59 -11.31 9.56
N ASP A 127 -7.28 -12.50 9.07
CA ASP A 127 -7.94 -13.77 9.43
C ASP A 127 -7.85 -14.11 10.93
N ASN A 128 -6.76 -13.71 11.58
CA ASN A 128 -6.58 -13.80 13.03
C ASN A 128 -7.32 -12.71 13.84
N ASN A 129 -8.22 -11.95 13.21
CA ASN A 129 -8.98 -10.83 13.78
C ASN A 129 -8.14 -9.65 14.31
N THR A 130 -6.84 -9.60 14.01
CA THR A 130 -6.05 -8.38 14.21
C THR A 130 -6.36 -7.37 13.11
N SER A 131 -6.08 -6.09 13.36
CA SER A 131 -6.26 -5.02 12.39
C SER A 131 -4.97 -4.24 12.23
N ILE A 132 -4.59 -3.96 11.00
CA ILE A 132 -3.41 -3.17 10.65
C ILE A 132 -3.82 -1.91 9.90
N SER A 133 -2.96 -0.90 9.98
CA SER A 133 -3.07 0.33 9.18
C SER A 133 -2.19 0.20 7.94
N GLN A 134 -2.43 1.05 6.95
CA GLN A 134 -1.65 1.10 5.73
C GLN A 134 -0.22 1.61 6.01
N THR A 135 0.72 1.13 5.23
CA THR A 135 2.12 1.58 5.20
C THR A 135 2.29 2.78 4.26
N ASN A 136 1.47 2.88 3.22
CA ASN A 136 1.41 4.01 2.28
C ASN A 136 -0.05 4.31 1.92
N GLY A 137 -0.35 5.58 1.67
CA GLY A 137 -1.66 6.08 1.27
C GLY A 137 -1.90 7.46 1.87
N GLY A 138 -1.93 8.48 1.01
CA GLY A 138 -2.14 9.88 1.41
C GLY A 138 -3.61 10.29 1.46
N TYR A 139 -3.88 11.38 2.20
CA TYR A 139 -5.16 12.07 2.12
C TYR A 139 -5.42 12.55 0.69
N PHE A 140 -6.66 12.44 0.25
CA PHE A 140 -7.10 13.04 -1.00
C PHE A 140 -8.57 13.44 -0.91
N SER A 141 -8.96 14.37 -1.77
CA SER A 141 -10.30 14.96 -1.77
C SER A 141 -10.86 15.06 -3.17
N THR A 142 -12.18 15.17 -3.25
CA THR A 142 -12.89 15.42 -4.51
C THR A 142 -13.88 16.57 -4.33
N GLN A 143 -14.08 17.32 -5.42
CA GLN A 143 -15.03 18.43 -5.47
C GLN A 143 -16.48 17.91 -5.49
N PRO A 144 -17.48 18.76 -5.21
CA PRO A 144 -18.89 18.41 -5.40
C PRO A 144 -19.16 17.82 -6.78
N GLU A 145 -20.04 16.81 -6.83
CA GLU A 145 -20.42 16.03 -8.03
C GLU A 145 -19.24 15.48 -8.86
N SER A 146 -18.05 15.38 -8.26
CA SER A 146 -16.84 14.94 -8.95
C SER A 146 -16.36 13.59 -8.44
N THR A 147 -15.47 12.96 -9.21
CA THR A 147 -14.76 11.73 -8.83
C THR A 147 -13.26 11.97 -8.88
N SER A 148 -12.55 11.50 -7.85
CA SER A 148 -11.09 11.53 -7.80
C SER A 148 -10.54 10.16 -7.42
N GLU A 149 -9.40 9.81 -8.00
CA GLU A 149 -8.67 8.57 -7.70
C GLU A 149 -7.60 8.84 -6.64
N SER A 150 -7.39 7.88 -5.75
CA SER A 150 -6.31 7.93 -4.76
C SER A 150 -4.94 7.63 -5.39
N GLU A 151 -3.88 8.00 -4.67
CA GLU A 151 -2.59 7.35 -4.87
C GLU A 151 -2.66 5.85 -4.49
N THR A 152 -1.58 5.11 -4.77
CA THR A 152 -1.48 3.71 -4.37
C THR A 152 -1.48 3.59 -2.85
N ILE A 153 -2.40 2.78 -2.32
CA ILE A 153 -2.51 2.42 -0.92
C ILE A 153 -1.81 1.08 -0.73
N THR A 154 -0.91 1.00 0.24
CA THR A 154 -0.11 -0.19 0.51
C THR A 154 -0.31 -0.68 1.94
N TYR A 155 -0.52 -1.97 2.12
CA TYR A 155 -0.52 -2.65 3.42
C TYR A 155 0.59 -3.71 3.47
N ARG A 156 1.23 -3.88 4.63
CA ARG A 156 2.13 -5.00 4.88
C ARG A 156 1.49 -5.99 5.85
N ILE A 157 1.09 -7.13 5.31
CA ILE A 157 0.51 -8.23 6.08
C ILE A 157 1.66 -9.07 6.64
N PRO A 158 1.73 -9.31 7.96
CA PRO A 158 2.76 -10.14 8.56
C PRO A 158 2.67 -11.60 8.08
N ALA A 159 3.81 -12.30 8.10
CA ALA A 159 3.89 -13.70 7.70
C ALA A 159 2.87 -14.58 8.45
N GLY A 160 2.23 -15.49 7.71
CA GLY A 160 1.24 -16.42 8.26
C GLY A 160 -0.18 -15.85 8.45
N ALA A 161 -0.40 -14.55 8.20
CA ALA A 161 -1.73 -13.95 8.21
C ALA A 161 -2.26 -13.71 6.79
N LYS A 162 -3.58 -13.67 6.64
CA LYS A 162 -4.26 -13.35 5.37
C LYS A 162 -5.22 -12.19 5.53
N PRO A 163 -5.42 -11.36 4.48
CA PRO A 163 -6.42 -10.32 4.54
C PRO A 163 -7.82 -10.95 4.59
N LYS A 164 -8.72 -10.36 5.38
CA LYS A 164 -10.10 -10.81 5.53
C LYS A 164 -11.08 -9.74 5.09
N ALA A 165 -10.96 -8.53 5.64
CA ALA A 165 -11.85 -7.43 5.30
C ALA A 165 -11.16 -6.08 5.41
N LEU A 166 -11.56 -5.12 4.59
CA LEU A 166 -11.15 -3.72 4.70
C LEU A 166 -12.30 -2.91 5.32
N ASN A 167 -12.01 -2.27 6.45
CA ASN A 167 -12.95 -1.37 7.11
C ASN A 167 -12.66 0.06 6.67
N LEU A 168 -13.67 0.66 6.04
CA LEU A 168 -13.66 2.04 5.57
C LEU A 168 -14.38 2.92 6.59
N PHE A 169 -13.87 4.13 6.80
CA PHE A 169 -14.41 5.08 7.77
C PHE A 169 -14.51 6.47 7.14
N TYR A 170 -15.62 7.16 7.39
CA TYR A 170 -15.82 8.53 6.98
C TYR A 170 -17.00 9.14 7.75
N ASP A 171 -16.85 10.36 8.30
CA ASP A 171 -17.88 11.07 9.08
C ASP A 171 -18.60 10.17 10.10
N GLU A 172 -17.83 9.48 10.94
CA GLU A 172 -18.31 8.54 11.98
C GLU A 172 -19.11 7.33 11.46
N THR A 173 -19.26 7.19 10.15
CA THR A 173 -19.85 6.01 9.51
C THR A 173 -18.76 5.00 9.13
N ARG A 174 -19.16 3.72 9.06
CA ARG A 174 -18.28 2.61 8.72
C ARG A 174 -18.91 1.73 7.65
N ALA A 175 -18.07 1.23 6.73
CA ALA A 175 -18.39 0.12 5.86
C ALA A 175 -17.31 -0.96 5.99
N SER A 176 -17.68 -2.21 5.77
CA SER A 176 -16.75 -3.34 5.74
C SER A 176 -16.92 -4.07 4.43
N VAL A 177 -15.81 -4.26 3.71
CA VAL A 177 -15.78 -5.02 2.47
C VAL A 177 -14.88 -6.24 2.66
N GLN A 178 -15.26 -7.37 2.07
CA GLN A 178 -14.41 -8.57 2.12
C GLN A 178 -13.24 -8.40 1.16
N VAL A 179 -12.10 -8.97 1.55
CA VAL A 179 -10.85 -8.93 0.79
C VAL A 179 -10.43 -10.38 0.50
N ALA A 180 -10.10 -10.67 -0.75
CA ALA A 180 -9.64 -11.99 -1.16
C ALA A 180 -8.43 -11.88 -2.09
N LEU A 181 -7.48 -12.80 -1.88
CA LEU A 181 -6.34 -13.03 -2.77
C LEU A 181 -6.69 -14.17 -3.72
N LYS A 182 -6.50 -13.96 -5.02
CA LYS A 182 -6.75 -14.95 -6.09
C LYS A 182 -5.49 -15.23 -6.88
#